data_AF-A0A194RUK9-F1
#
_entry.id   AF-A0A194RUK9-F1
#
_cell.length_a   1.000
_cell.length_b   1.000
_cell.length_c   1.000
_cell.angle_alpha   90.00
_cell.angle_beta   90.00
_cell.angle_gamma   90.00
#
_symmetry.space_group_name_H-M   'P 1'
#
loop_
_entity.id
_entity.type
_entity.pdbx_description
1 polymer ?
#
loop_
_entity_poly.entity_id
_entity_poly.type
_entity_poly.pdbx_seq_one_letter_code
_entity_poly.pdbx_strand_id
1 'polypeptide(L)'
;MQITTGRLNPLPCMLVTIARVYRKPHIGLFDHQPGTWNDALVFYPIESPQGRIVTKTSLGASTLPAGWNTGAGAKGPHCLWPWVGAGHSKENAEIKTYNCLKIQPTWMEDNAAKINKLRIGHLVLPGAHNAGAWSFDTEISSVTRDNFVLCQDRSIWAQLVHGIRYLDFRIGYYEFYTDKDERYWLNHNLIRVRPLAPLLKEIRAFLDATNEVVFLDAHHFPVGFYEQDGSPIRSVHAGLLDLVKRELGPHLAHAQQLGTGPGTRGPTLQSLINANKRLLFSYVDHAVVTENRWLWPILPHLWANTNSPTLLFEYLDDAIPSSPQPHALSPLFSAMAQTTPTVLDILLLRGSLRANAEAVNKVVTSRLNNQWRRHANIISTDFFLGNDVIDLSIALSSERGARL
;
A
#
# COMPACT_ATOMS: atom_id res chain seq x y z
N MET A 1 10.98 -16.67 -5.82
CA MET A 1 9.65 -17.28 -5.67
C MET A 1 8.78 -16.31 -4.88
N GLN A 2 7.52 -16.16 -5.27
CA GLN A 2 6.57 -15.20 -4.69
C GLN A 2 5.32 -15.95 -4.21
N ILE A 3 4.75 -15.52 -3.09
CA ILE A 3 3.49 -16.02 -2.54
C ILE A 3 2.57 -14.81 -2.27
N THR A 4 1.33 -14.85 -2.74
CA THR A 4 0.35 -13.76 -2.62
C THR A 4 -1.05 -14.30 -2.37
N THR A 5 -2.01 -13.43 -2.07
CA THR A 5 -3.44 -13.77 -1.94
C THR A 5 -4.22 -13.48 -3.23
N GLY A 6 -5.28 -14.23 -3.50
CA GLY A 6 -6.25 -13.96 -4.56
C GLY A 6 -7.62 -14.58 -4.27
N ARG A 7 -8.47 -14.71 -5.29
CA ARG A 7 -9.75 -15.41 -5.23
C ARG A 7 -9.91 -16.38 -6.39
N LEU A 8 -10.49 -17.55 -6.08
CA LEU A 8 -10.98 -18.53 -7.04
C LEU A 8 -12.50 -18.63 -6.87
N ASN A 9 -13.27 -17.91 -7.70
CA ASN A 9 -14.74 -17.99 -7.83
C ASN A 9 -15.53 -18.48 -6.59
N PRO A 10 -15.94 -17.65 -5.62
CA PRO A 10 -15.42 -16.38 -5.10
C PRO A 10 -14.52 -16.58 -3.86
N LEU A 11 -13.95 -17.77 -3.70
CA LEU A 11 -13.28 -18.22 -2.48
C LEU A 11 -11.86 -17.62 -2.37
N PRO A 12 -11.46 -17.08 -1.21
CA PRO A 12 -10.08 -16.66 -0.98
C PRO A 12 -9.09 -17.80 -1.18
N CYS A 13 -7.97 -17.52 -1.83
CA CYS A 13 -6.92 -18.49 -2.10
C CYS A 13 -5.52 -17.88 -1.99
N MET A 14 -4.53 -18.75 -1.86
CA MET A 14 -3.11 -18.42 -1.98
C MET A 14 -2.62 -18.72 -3.39
N LEU A 15 -1.81 -17.80 -3.91
CA LEU A 15 -1.19 -17.83 -5.22
C LEU A 15 0.31 -17.98 -5.02
N VAL A 16 0.91 -18.98 -5.65
CA VAL A 16 2.37 -19.13 -5.67
C VAL A 16 2.87 -18.93 -7.08
N THR A 17 3.81 -18.00 -7.26
CA THR A 17 4.43 -17.70 -8.56
C THR A 17 5.92 -18.00 -8.51
N ILE A 18 6.38 -18.74 -9.52
CA ILE A 18 7.79 -19.05 -9.73
C ILE A 18 8.24 -18.43 -11.05
N ALA A 19 9.23 -17.53 -10.98
CA ALA A 19 9.73 -16.78 -12.13
C ALA A 19 10.89 -17.47 -12.88
N ARG A 20 11.60 -18.42 -12.25
CA ARG A 20 12.62 -19.25 -12.89
C ARG A 20 13.08 -20.37 -11.94
N VAL A 21 12.85 -21.64 -12.27
CA VAL A 21 13.53 -22.78 -11.65
C VAL A 21 14.02 -23.73 -12.73
N TYR A 22 15.21 -24.29 -12.57
CA TYR A 22 15.74 -25.27 -13.50
C TYR A 22 15.04 -26.62 -13.28
N ARG A 23 14.60 -27.29 -14.36
CA ARG A 23 14.05 -28.67 -14.44
C ARG A 23 12.92 -29.06 -13.45
N LYS A 24 11.69 -29.18 -13.98
CA LYS A 24 10.48 -29.80 -13.37
C LYS A 24 10.35 -29.59 -11.85
N PRO A 25 10.18 -28.34 -11.39
CA PRO A 25 10.14 -28.05 -9.97
C PRO A 25 8.82 -28.49 -9.33
N HIS A 26 8.87 -28.72 -8.03
CA HIS A 26 7.70 -28.89 -7.19
C HIS A 26 7.53 -27.70 -6.27
N ILE A 27 6.28 -27.42 -5.89
CA ILE A 27 5.93 -26.45 -4.86
C ILE A 27 5.26 -27.20 -3.73
N GLY A 28 5.64 -26.88 -2.49
CA GLY A 28 4.94 -27.32 -1.30
C GLY A 28 4.50 -26.14 -0.46
N LEU A 29 3.37 -26.28 0.23
CA LEU A 29 3.03 -25.41 1.35
C LEU A 29 3.35 -26.12 2.66
N PHE A 30 3.79 -25.35 3.63
CA PHE A 30 4.27 -25.83 4.92
C PHE A 30 3.68 -24.97 6.04
N ASP A 31 3.48 -25.56 7.21
CA ASP A 31 3.08 -24.85 8.42
C ASP A 31 4.25 -24.12 9.10
N HIS A 32 5.48 -24.55 8.83
CA HIS A 32 6.72 -23.95 9.32
C HIS A 32 7.74 -23.76 8.19
N GLN A 33 8.90 -23.17 8.52
CA GLN A 33 9.98 -22.96 7.56
C GLN A 33 10.37 -24.31 6.91
N PRO A 34 10.32 -24.44 5.56
CA PRO A 34 10.47 -25.75 4.92
C PRO A 34 11.87 -26.35 5.08
N GLY A 35 11.96 -27.53 5.69
CA GLY A 35 13.20 -28.31 5.83
C GLY A 35 13.24 -29.57 4.97
N THR A 36 12.10 -30.26 4.82
CA THR A 36 11.99 -31.49 4.01
C THR A 36 10.61 -31.59 3.35
N TRP A 37 10.52 -32.22 2.17
CA TRP A 37 9.25 -32.43 1.47
C TRP A 37 8.25 -33.32 2.22
N ASN A 38 8.69 -34.07 3.23
CA ASN A 38 7.81 -34.90 4.06
C ASN A 38 6.85 -34.06 4.91
N ASP A 39 7.23 -32.82 5.21
CA ASP A 39 6.43 -31.89 6.03
C ASP A 39 5.48 -31.04 5.16
N ALA A 40 5.45 -31.27 3.84
CA ALA A 40 4.61 -30.51 2.94
C ALA A 40 3.13 -30.86 3.14
N LEU A 41 2.32 -29.88 3.54
CA LEU A 41 0.87 -29.98 3.70
C LEU A 41 0.17 -30.29 2.37
N VAL A 42 0.66 -29.64 1.31
CA VAL A 42 0.24 -29.86 -0.06
C VAL A 42 1.45 -29.81 -0.96
N PHE A 43 1.41 -30.55 -2.05
CA PHE A 43 2.52 -30.71 -2.98
C PHE A 43 2.02 -30.65 -4.42
N TYR A 44 2.58 -29.75 -5.22
CA TYR A 44 2.16 -29.48 -6.58
C TYR A 44 3.34 -29.66 -7.56
N PRO A 45 3.21 -30.51 -8.59
CA PRO A 45 4.17 -30.54 -9.69
C PRO A 45 4.00 -29.32 -10.59
N ILE A 46 5.10 -28.77 -11.12
CA ILE A 46 5.05 -27.75 -12.18
C ILE A 46 5.73 -28.30 -13.43
N GLU A 47 5.02 -28.21 -14.54
CA GLU A 47 5.47 -28.70 -15.85
C GLU A 47 6.45 -27.74 -16.54
N SER A 48 6.61 -26.53 -16.01
CA SER A 48 7.37 -25.44 -16.61
C SER A 48 8.35 -24.79 -15.60
N PRO A 49 9.53 -24.30 -16.07
CA PRO A 49 10.45 -23.47 -15.28
C PRO A 49 9.83 -22.20 -14.69
N GLN A 50 8.72 -21.73 -15.27
CA GLN A 50 7.88 -20.65 -14.76
C GLN A 50 6.44 -21.10 -14.63
N GLY A 51 5.78 -20.71 -13.56
CA GLY A 51 4.40 -21.12 -13.35
C GLY A 51 3.72 -20.36 -12.24
N ARG A 52 2.40 -20.44 -12.25
CA ARG A 52 1.53 -19.95 -11.19
C ARG A 52 0.66 -21.10 -10.73
N ILE A 53 0.60 -21.28 -9.42
CA ILE A 53 -0.29 -22.25 -8.79
C ILE A 53 -1.33 -21.46 -8.01
N VAL A 54 -2.59 -21.74 -8.30
CA VAL A 54 -3.72 -21.29 -7.47
C VAL A 54 -4.05 -22.44 -6.53
N THR A 55 -3.82 -22.23 -5.24
CA THR A 55 -4.06 -23.27 -4.24
C THR A 55 -5.52 -23.22 -3.76
N LYS A 56 -5.99 -24.28 -3.11
CA LYS A 56 -7.27 -24.25 -2.36
C LYS A 56 -7.10 -23.71 -0.93
N THR A 57 -5.88 -23.31 -0.56
CA THR A 57 -5.53 -22.84 0.78
C THR A 57 -5.79 -21.34 0.85
N SER A 58 -6.51 -20.89 1.87
CA SER A 58 -6.67 -19.47 2.17
C SER A 58 -5.66 -19.04 3.24
N LEU A 59 -5.27 -17.77 3.27
CA LEU A 59 -4.46 -17.18 4.35
C LEU A 59 -5.16 -17.28 5.72
N GLY A 60 -6.48 -17.48 5.75
CA GLY A 60 -7.25 -17.56 6.97
C GLY A 60 -7.50 -16.19 7.61
N ALA A 61 -7.71 -16.18 8.93
CA ALA A 61 -8.00 -14.97 9.70
C ALA A 61 -6.81 -13.99 9.67
N SER A 62 -7.10 -12.70 9.83
CA SER A 62 -6.12 -11.60 9.73
C SER A 62 -5.20 -11.48 10.97
N THR A 63 -4.65 -12.58 11.48
CA THR A 63 -3.79 -12.55 12.67
C THR A 63 -2.39 -12.05 12.33
N LEU A 64 -1.93 -11.02 13.04
CA LEU A 64 -0.57 -10.50 12.90
C LEU A 64 0.37 -11.19 13.93
N PRO A 65 1.44 -11.89 13.49
CA PRO A 65 2.29 -12.66 14.38
C PRO A 65 3.18 -11.77 15.26
N ALA A 66 3.96 -12.41 16.14
CA ALA A 66 5.02 -11.76 16.92
C ALA A 66 4.54 -10.58 17.79
N GLY A 67 3.31 -10.64 18.30
CA GLY A 67 2.72 -9.61 19.18
C GLY A 67 2.01 -8.46 18.46
N TRP A 68 2.12 -8.37 17.13
CA TRP A 68 1.56 -7.27 16.35
C TRP A 68 0.03 -7.25 16.26
N ASN A 69 -0.65 -8.30 16.73
CA ASN A 69 -2.11 -8.36 16.76
C ASN A 69 -2.72 -7.54 17.90
N THR A 70 -1.98 -7.32 18.99
CA THR A 70 -2.47 -6.66 20.22
C THR A 70 -1.75 -5.35 20.54
N GLY A 71 -0.73 -4.98 19.77
CA GLY A 71 0.08 -3.79 19.99
C GLY A 71 1.45 -3.89 19.33
N ALA A 72 2.44 -3.18 19.86
CA ALA A 72 3.82 -3.27 19.37
C ALA A 72 4.35 -4.70 19.55
N GLY A 73 4.83 -5.30 18.46
CA GLY A 73 5.41 -6.64 18.45
C GLY A 73 6.94 -6.62 18.28
N ALA A 74 7.51 -7.80 18.05
CA ALA A 74 8.93 -7.93 17.78
C ALA A 74 9.32 -7.25 16.45
N LYS A 75 10.50 -6.62 16.42
CA LYS A 75 11.07 -6.02 15.20
C LYS A 75 11.41 -7.09 14.15
N GLY A 76 11.66 -6.65 12.93
CA GLY A 76 12.06 -7.52 11.81
C GLY A 76 10.89 -8.14 11.05
N PRO A 77 11.19 -8.85 9.96
CA PRO A 77 10.20 -9.57 9.18
C PRO A 77 9.69 -10.81 9.92
N HIS A 78 8.38 -11.01 9.96
CA HIS A 78 7.77 -12.21 10.55
C HIS A 78 6.87 -12.90 9.53
N CYS A 79 7.18 -14.16 9.24
CA CYS A 79 6.39 -14.96 8.31
C CYS A 79 4.99 -15.24 8.84
N LEU A 80 4.05 -15.16 7.92
CA LEU A 80 2.69 -15.65 8.06
C LEU A 80 2.63 -17.09 7.57
N TRP A 81 1.67 -17.81 8.12
CA TRP A 81 1.27 -19.08 7.56
C TRP A 81 0.51 -18.87 6.23
N PRO A 82 0.65 -19.74 5.21
CA PRO A 82 1.61 -20.83 5.12
C PRO A 82 2.97 -20.35 4.58
N TRP A 83 4.01 -21.12 4.91
CA TRP A 83 5.27 -21.06 4.20
C TRP A 83 5.16 -21.77 2.85
N VAL A 84 6.00 -21.39 1.90
CA VAL A 84 6.12 -22.04 0.61
C VAL A 84 7.56 -22.48 0.36
N GLY A 85 7.73 -23.69 -0.14
CA GLY A 85 9.02 -24.25 -0.57
C GLY A 85 8.97 -24.63 -2.04
N ALA A 86 10.08 -24.45 -2.75
CA ALA A 86 10.27 -24.90 -4.12
C ALA A 86 11.60 -25.62 -4.30
N GLY A 87 11.62 -26.68 -5.10
CA GLY A 87 12.80 -27.52 -5.33
C GLY A 87 12.53 -28.68 -6.29
N HIS A 88 13.41 -29.69 -6.32
CA HIS A 88 13.29 -30.84 -7.23
C HIS A 88 12.43 -31.98 -6.64
N SER A 89 12.27 -33.10 -7.36
CA SER A 89 11.38 -34.21 -6.99
C SER A 89 11.61 -34.76 -5.58
N LYS A 90 10.57 -35.36 -5.01
CA LYS A 90 10.59 -35.99 -3.68
C LYS A 90 11.72 -37.01 -3.50
N GLU A 91 12.18 -37.64 -4.57
CA GLU A 91 13.22 -38.68 -4.57
C GLU A 91 14.60 -38.16 -4.09
N ASN A 92 14.90 -36.87 -4.29
CA ASN A 92 16.16 -36.25 -3.85
C ASN A 92 15.99 -35.29 -2.65
N ALA A 93 14.78 -35.21 -2.08
CA ALA A 93 14.43 -34.44 -0.88
C ALA A 93 14.81 -32.93 -0.86
N GLU A 94 15.24 -32.34 -1.99
CA GLU A 94 15.91 -31.04 -1.93
C GLU A 94 14.95 -29.87 -2.19
N ILE A 95 14.61 -29.14 -1.11
CA ILE A 95 14.00 -27.82 -1.16
C ILE A 95 15.12 -26.80 -1.43
N LYS A 96 15.04 -26.11 -2.57
CA LYS A 96 16.08 -25.16 -3.02
C LYS A 96 15.85 -23.74 -2.51
N THR A 97 14.60 -23.37 -2.33
CA THR A 97 14.22 -22.03 -1.90
C THR A 97 12.90 -22.09 -1.17
N TYR A 98 12.72 -21.20 -0.21
CA TYR A 98 11.46 -21.00 0.48
C TYR A 98 11.15 -19.51 0.59
N ASN A 99 9.87 -19.19 0.80
CA ASN A 99 9.38 -17.86 1.09
C ASN A 99 8.08 -17.95 1.91
N CYS A 100 7.53 -16.83 2.30
CA CYS A 100 6.27 -16.70 3.01
C CYS A 100 5.66 -15.33 2.68
N LEU A 101 4.34 -15.18 2.83
CA LEU A 101 3.82 -13.84 3.10
C LEU A 101 4.30 -13.44 4.48
N LYS A 102 4.58 -12.16 4.71
CA LYS A 102 5.11 -11.70 5.99
C LYS A 102 4.60 -10.32 6.35
N ILE A 103 4.70 -10.02 7.63
CA ILE A 103 4.66 -8.64 8.12
C ILE A 103 6.08 -8.09 8.15
N GLN A 104 6.23 -6.80 7.84
CA GLN A 104 7.50 -6.08 7.87
C GLN A 104 7.34 -4.74 8.60
N PRO A 105 7.01 -4.77 9.91
CA PRO A 105 6.55 -3.61 10.65
C PRO A 105 7.62 -2.55 10.85
N THR A 106 8.90 -2.93 10.88
CA THR A 106 10.04 -2.03 11.20
C THR A 106 11.06 -1.95 10.08
N TRP A 107 10.65 -2.20 8.82
CA TRP A 107 11.61 -2.40 7.74
C TRP A 107 12.51 -1.18 7.47
N MET A 108 12.03 0.06 7.67
CA MET A 108 12.87 1.24 7.49
C MET A 108 13.94 1.32 8.58
N GLU A 109 13.57 1.06 9.83
CA GLU A 109 14.48 0.97 10.97
C GLU A 109 15.50 -0.16 10.79
N ASP A 110 15.04 -1.36 10.43
CA ASP A 110 15.88 -2.54 10.25
C ASP A 110 16.90 -2.36 9.12
N ASN A 111 16.58 -1.51 8.13
CA ASN A 111 17.45 -1.19 7.00
C ASN A 111 18.10 0.21 7.10
N ALA A 112 18.04 0.86 8.26
CA ALA A 112 18.48 2.24 8.46
C ALA A 112 19.90 2.51 7.94
N ALA A 113 20.84 1.59 8.19
CA ALA A 113 22.23 1.70 7.74
C ALA A 113 22.37 1.84 6.21
N LYS A 114 21.42 1.30 5.44
CA LYS A 114 21.40 1.36 3.97
C LYS A 114 20.57 2.52 3.45
N ILE A 115 19.42 2.80 4.06
CA ILE A 115 18.42 3.70 3.46
C ILE A 115 18.42 5.10 4.04
N ASN A 116 18.98 5.35 5.23
CA ASN A 116 18.82 6.65 5.90
C ASN A 116 19.41 7.84 5.11
N LYS A 117 20.44 7.59 4.29
CA LYS A 117 21.04 8.62 3.43
C LYS A 117 20.20 8.93 2.19
N LEU A 118 19.22 8.09 1.84
CA LEU A 118 18.34 8.36 0.71
C LEU A 118 17.42 9.53 1.02
N ARG A 119 17.24 10.37 -0.01
CA ARG A 119 16.16 11.35 -0.05
C ARG A 119 14.83 10.64 -0.27
N ILE A 120 13.74 11.17 0.29
CA ILE A 120 12.42 10.55 0.19
C ILE A 120 11.95 10.33 -1.26
N GLY A 121 12.32 11.23 -2.19
CA GLY A 121 12.04 11.10 -3.62
C GLY A 121 12.90 10.06 -4.35
N HIS A 122 13.85 9.42 -3.65
CA HIS A 122 14.64 8.28 -4.14
C HIS A 122 14.26 6.96 -3.49
N LEU A 123 13.41 6.96 -2.46
CA LEU A 123 12.86 5.73 -1.91
C LEU A 123 11.93 5.05 -2.90
N VAL A 124 11.82 3.74 -2.79
CA VAL A 124 10.68 2.98 -3.32
C VAL A 124 9.79 2.65 -2.14
N LEU A 125 8.54 3.09 -2.21
CA LEU A 125 7.57 3.01 -1.13
C LEU A 125 6.36 2.16 -1.56
N PRO A 126 5.99 1.14 -0.78
CA PRO A 126 4.76 0.41 -1.01
C PRO A 126 3.56 1.25 -0.52
N GLY A 127 2.57 1.42 -1.39
CA GLY A 127 1.38 2.23 -1.16
C GLY A 127 0.07 1.44 -1.22
N ALA A 128 -0.93 1.91 -0.49
CA ALA A 128 -2.30 1.41 -0.55
C ALA A 128 -3.22 2.46 -1.15
N HIS A 129 -3.82 2.15 -2.30
CA HIS A 129 -4.87 2.97 -2.92
C HIS A 129 -6.15 2.89 -2.09
N ASN A 130 -6.84 4.03 -1.91
CA ASN A 130 -8.05 4.13 -1.08
C ASN A 130 -7.91 3.33 0.23
N ALA A 131 -6.84 3.61 0.97
CA ALA A 131 -6.41 2.81 2.11
C ALA A 131 -7.50 2.65 3.19
N GLY A 132 -8.44 3.60 3.23
CA GLY A 132 -9.68 3.62 4.03
C GLY A 132 -10.70 2.51 3.75
N ALA A 133 -10.66 1.91 2.56
CA ALA A 133 -11.75 1.09 2.03
C ALA A 133 -11.51 -0.42 2.21
N TRP A 134 -11.48 -0.91 3.46
CA TRP A 134 -11.35 -2.35 3.75
C TRP A 134 -12.55 -3.01 4.45
N SER A 135 -13.43 -2.22 5.06
CA SER A 135 -14.73 -2.68 5.56
C SER A 135 -15.68 -1.49 5.69
N PHE A 136 -16.99 -1.75 5.73
CA PHE A 136 -17.99 -0.73 5.99
C PHE A 136 -18.33 -0.64 7.47
N ASP A 137 -18.49 0.59 7.97
CA ASP A 137 -18.98 0.85 9.34
C ASP A 137 -20.43 1.41 9.37
N THR A 138 -20.97 1.86 8.23
CA THR A 138 -22.31 2.51 8.18
C THR A 138 -23.39 1.75 7.46
N GLU A 139 -23.04 0.76 6.65
CA GLU A 139 -23.96 0.23 5.65
C GLU A 139 -23.93 -1.29 5.64
N ILE A 140 -25.11 -1.93 5.56
CA ILE A 140 -25.22 -3.40 5.48
C ILE A 140 -24.42 -3.89 4.27
N SER A 141 -23.40 -4.72 4.52
CA SER A 141 -22.59 -5.35 3.45
C SER A 141 -23.52 -6.03 2.45
N SER A 142 -23.29 -5.74 1.17
CA SER A 142 -23.89 -6.50 0.07
C SER A 142 -22.77 -6.84 -0.90
N VAL A 143 -22.79 -8.07 -1.43
CA VAL A 143 -21.76 -8.55 -2.37
C VAL A 143 -21.57 -7.57 -3.53
N THR A 144 -22.67 -7.04 -4.05
CA THR A 144 -22.73 -6.01 -5.10
C THR A 144 -21.95 -4.75 -4.75
N ARG A 145 -22.17 -4.17 -3.56
CA ARG A 145 -21.52 -2.92 -3.15
C ARG A 145 -20.05 -3.16 -2.83
N ASP A 146 -19.77 -4.21 -2.05
CA ASP A 146 -18.42 -4.53 -1.59
C ASP A 146 -17.48 -4.78 -2.78
N ASN A 147 -18.00 -5.40 -3.85
CA ASN A 147 -17.25 -5.65 -5.10
C ASN A 147 -16.74 -4.39 -5.80
N PHE A 148 -17.34 -3.22 -5.60
CA PHE A 148 -17.00 -1.98 -6.32
C PHE A 148 -16.58 -0.82 -5.41
N VAL A 149 -16.40 -1.07 -4.12
CA VAL A 149 -16.04 -0.06 -3.13
C VAL A 149 -14.81 -0.42 -2.31
N LEU A 150 -14.69 -1.69 -1.89
CA LEU A 150 -13.56 -2.09 -1.07
C LEU A 150 -12.33 -2.26 -1.95
N CYS A 151 -11.24 -1.61 -1.55
CA CYS A 151 -9.93 -1.61 -2.23
C CYS A 151 -8.88 -2.38 -1.42
N GLN A 152 -9.11 -2.65 -0.14
CA GLN A 152 -8.16 -3.33 0.75
C GLN A 152 -8.87 -4.42 1.57
N ASP A 153 -8.09 -5.31 2.20
CA ASP A 153 -8.61 -6.39 3.08
C ASP A 153 -8.17 -6.25 4.54
N ARG A 154 -7.46 -5.17 4.86
CA ARG A 154 -6.73 -5.02 6.12
C ARG A 154 -6.93 -3.61 6.65
N SER A 155 -6.98 -3.48 7.97
CA SER A 155 -7.04 -2.18 8.64
C SER A 155 -5.80 -1.33 8.38
N ILE A 156 -5.85 -0.06 8.73
CA ILE A 156 -4.68 0.82 8.60
C ILE A 156 -3.50 0.30 9.42
N TRP A 157 -3.75 -0.14 10.65
CA TRP A 157 -2.75 -0.81 11.48
C TRP A 157 -2.13 -2.01 10.75
N ALA A 158 -2.95 -2.91 10.23
CA ALA A 158 -2.47 -4.09 9.55
C ALA A 158 -1.72 -3.75 8.25
N GLN A 159 -2.19 -2.78 7.45
CA GLN A 159 -1.48 -2.28 6.27
C GLN A 159 -0.06 -1.80 6.63
N LEU A 160 0.06 -0.97 7.66
CA LEU A 160 1.34 -0.46 8.15
C LEU A 160 2.24 -1.58 8.70
N VAL A 161 1.71 -2.49 9.52
CA VAL A 161 2.44 -3.64 10.05
C VAL A 161 2.93 -4.57 8.92
N HIS A 162 2.14 -4.76 7.87
CA HIS A 162 2.57 -5.53 6.72
C HIS A 162 3.73 -4.89 5.96
N GLY A 163 3.88 -3.56 6.02
CA GLY A 163 5.00 -2.82 5.44
C GLY A 163 4.60 -1.66 4.54
N ILE A 164 3.30 -1.39 4.35
CA ILE A 164 2.81 -0.19 3.65
C ILE A 164 3.32 1.07 4.35
N ARG A 165 3.79 2.06 3.59
CA ARG A 165 4.26 3.34 4.14
C ARG A 165 3.56 4.54 3.51
N TYR A 166 2.84 4.35 2.41
CA TYR A 166 2.01 5.37 1.80
C TYR A 166 0.52 5.00 1.87
N LEU A 167 -0.29 5.93 2.37
CA LEU A 167 -1.74 5.77 2.54
C LEU A 167 -2.48 6.85 1.76
N ASP A 168 -3.23 6.44 0.74
CA ASP A 168 -4.12 7.31 -0.03
C ASP A 168 -5.49 7.42 0.65
N PHE A 169 -5.79 8.59 1.20
CA PHE A 169 -7.05 8.90 1.87
C PHE A 169 -7.92 9.82 1.00
N ARG A 170 -9.18 9.43 0.82
CA ARG A 170 -10.23 10.26 0.21
C ARG A 170 -11.22 10.61 1.30
N ILE A 171 -11.35 11.89 1.63
CA ILE A 171 -12.01 12.32 2.86
C ILE A 171 -13.31 13.08 2.54
N GLY A 172 -14.44 12.57 3.01
CA GLY A 172 -15.73 13.26 2.96
C GLY A 172 -16.04 13.98 4.26
N TYR A 173 -16.81 15.07 4.17
CA TYR A 173 -17.38 15.80 5.30
C TYR A 173 -18.91 15.76 5.29
N TYR A 174 -19.52 15.46 6.43
CA TYR A 174 -20.95 15.23 6.59
C TYR A 174 -21.50 16.05 7.76
N GLU A 175 -22.03 17.25 7.48
CA GLU A 175 -22.52 18.22 8.48
C GLU A 175 -23.62 17.67 9.41
N PHE A 176 -24.38 16.66 8.97
CA PHE A 176 -25.49 16.11 9.75
C PHE A 176 -25.07 15.35 11.01
N TYR A 177 -23.78 15.02 11.20
CA TYR A 177 -23.30 14.47 12.47
C TYR A 177 -23.19 15.56 13.53
N THR A 178 -23.72 15.25 14.72
CA THR A 178 -23.67 16.15 15.88
C THR A 178 -22.26 16.27 16.45
N ASP A 179 -21.56 15.15 16.60
CA ASP A 179 -20.14 15.13 16.95
C ASP A 179 -19.30 15.60 15.76
N LYS A 180 -18.46 16.62 15.99
CA LYS A 180 -17.59 17.20 14.97
C LYS A 180 -16.57 16.20 14.42
N ASP A 181 -16.07 15.30 15.27
CA ASP A 181 -15.09 14.29 14.85
C ASP A 181 -15.73 13.25 13.92
N GLU A 182 -17.00 12.94 14.16
CA GLU A 182 -17.80 12.03 13.33
C GLU A 182 -18.23 12.65 12.00
N ARG A 183 -17.95 13.93 11.74
CA ARG A 183 -18.25 14.54 10.43
C ARG A 183 -17.27 14.14 9.35
N TYR A 184 -16.07 13.67 9.71
CA TYR A 184 -15.01 13.32 8.75
C TYR A 184 -14.94 11.81 8.51
N TRP A 185 -15.03 11.41 7.25
CA TRP A 185 -15.09 10.01 6.84
C TRP A 185 -14.13 9.71 5.71
N LEU A 186 -13.65 8.47 5.67
CA LEU A 186 -13.04 7.90 4.49
C LEU A 186 -14.14 7.50 3.52
N ASN A 187 -13.95 7.88 2.27
CA ASN A 187 -14.86 7.62 1.18
C ASN A 187 -14.17 6.82 0.07
N HIS A 188 -14.99 6.15 -0.74
CA HIS A 188 -14.61 5.70 -2.07
C HIS A 188 -15.57 6.34 -3.07
N ASN A 189 -15.10 7.35 -3.81
CA ASN A 189 -15.96 8.28 -4.54
C ASN A 189 -16.99 8.93 -3.60
N LEU A 190 -18.29 8.87 -3.94
CA LEU A 190 -19.37 9.43 -3.12
C LEU A 190 -19.85 8.47 -2.01
N ILE A 191 -19.32 7.25 -1.95
CA ILE A 191 -19.75 6.24 -0.98
C ILE A 191 -18.93 6.43 0.28
N ARG A 192 -19.64 6.60 1.39
CA ARG A 192 -19.07 6.75 2.72
C ARG A 192 -18.72 5.37 3.29
N VAL A 193 -17.49 5.20 3.76
CA VAL A 193 -17.01 3.88 4.17
C VAL A 193 -16.85 3.77 5.68
N ARG A 194 -16.04 4.65 6.29
CA ARG A 194 -15.77 4.61 7.74
C ARG A 194 -15.28 5.95 8.33
N PRO A 195 -15.43 6.18 9.65
CA PRO A 195 -14.98 7.42 10.29
C PRO A 195 -13.47 7.61 10.18
N LEU A 196 -13.00 8.86 10.08
CA LEU A 196 -11.58 9.17 9.96
C LEU A 196 -10.81 9.10 11.29
N ALA A 197 -11.40 9.56 12.39
CA ALA A 197 -10.68 9.71 13.66
C ALA A 197 -10.06 8.40 14.20
N PRO A 198 -10.75 7.24 14.18
CA PRO A 198 -10.15 5.96 14.60
C PRO A 198 -8.92 5.57 13.77
N LEU A 199 -8.90 5.91 12.48
CA LEU A 199 -7.82 5.57 11.56
C LEU A 199 -6.56 6.39 11.85
N LEU A 200 -6.73 7.67 12.16
CA LEU A 200 -5.61 8.52 12.58
C LEU A 200 -5.00 7.98 13.89
N LYS A 201 -5.83 7.43 14.79
CA LYS A 201 -5.35 6.76 16.00
C LYS A 201 -4.58 5.47 15.71
N GLU A 202 -4.99 4.68 14.72
CA GLU A 202 -4.20 3.51 14.26
C GLU A 202 -2.82 3.93 13.72
N ILE A 203 -2.76 4.99 12.89
CA ILE A 203 -1.48 5.55 12.40
C ILE A 203 -0.63 6.05 13.58
N ARG A 204 -1.25 6.76 14.52
CA ARG A 204 -0.59 7.27 15.72
C ARG A 204 0.03 6.15 16.54
N ALA A 205 -0.74 5.09 16.81
CA ALA A 205 -0.27 3.94 17.57
C ALA A 205 0.93 3.27 16.87
N PHE A 206 0.89 3.15 15.53
CA PHE A 206 1.99 2.57 14.77
C PHE A 206 3.26 3.42 14.83
N LEU A 207 3.11 4.74 14.69
CA LEU A 207 4.23 5.68 14.82
C LEU A 207 4.80 5.67 16.24
N ASP A 208 3.99 5.59 17.29
CA ASP A 208 4.49 5.47 18.67
C ASP A 208 5.24 4.17 18.92
N ALA A 209 4.83 3.08 18.28
CA ALA A 209 5.42 1.75 18.43
C ALA A 209 6.72 1.53 17.63
N THR A 210 7.04 2.40 16.67
CA THR A 210 8.11 2.16 15.70
C THR A 210 8.95 3.39 15.41
N ASN A 211 10.08 3.24 14.70
CA ASN A 211 10.86 4.33 14.14
C ASN A 211 10.59 4.55 12.63
N GLU A 212 9.45 4.07 12.14
CA GLU A 212 9.10 4.15 10.72
C GLU A 212 8.60 5.54 10.34
N VAL A 213 8.73 5.87 9.04
CA VAL A 213 8.18 7.10 8.44
C VAL A 213 6.95 6.76 7.61
N VAL A 214 5.83 7.43 7.88
CA VAL A 214 4.56 7.26 7.16
C VAL A 214 4.28 8.47 6.27
N PHE A 215 3.74 8.22 5.09
CA PHE A 215 3.34 9.20 4.09
C PHE A 215 1.82 9.13 3.95
N LEU A 216 1.12 10.07 4.57
CA LEU A 216 -0.33 10.16 4.52
C LEU A 216 -0.73 11.21 3.48
N ASP A 217 -1.63 10.86 2.58
CA ASP A 217 -2.08 11.75 1.50
C ASP A 217 -3.59 11.96 1.58
N ALA A 218 -4.01 13.17 1.94
CA ALA A 218 -5.39 13.61 1.76
C ALA A 218 -5.57 14.01 0.30
N HIS A 219 -5.65 12.99 -0.55
CA HIS A 219 -5.54 13.15 -2.00
C HIS A 219 -6.80 13.75 -2.64
N HIS A 220 -7.97 13.53 -2.05
CA HIS A 220 -9.22 14.01 -2.62
C HIS A 220 -10.27 14.25 -1.56
N PHE A 221 -11.15 15.22 -1.80
CA PHE A 221 -12.28 15.53 -0.94
C PHE A 221 -13.60 15.40 -1.71
N PRO A 222 -14.16 14.19 -1.84
CA PRO A 222 -15.31 13.94 -2.71
C PRO A 222 -16.62 14.60 -2.25
N VAL A 223 -16.77 14.94 -0.96
CA VAL A 223 -18.03 15.45 -0.39
C VAL A 223 -17.74 16.48 0.69
N GLY A 224 -18.40 17.64 0.65
CA GLY A 224 -18.55 18.55 1.80
C GLY A 224 -17.36 19.48 2.12
N PHE A 225 -16.32 19.51 1.28
CA PHE A 225 -15.16 20.40 1.46
C PHE A 225 -15.20 21.66 0.59
N TYR A 226 -16.08 21.72 -0.40
CA TYR A 226 -16.14 22.78 -1.39
C TYR A 226 -17.54 23.38 -1.48
N GLU A 227 -17.60 24.69 -1.66
CA GLU A 227 -18.82 25.41 -2.06
C GLU A 227 -19.23 25.00 -3.48
N GLN A 228 -20.45 25.39 -3.90
CA GLN A 228 -20.95 25.08 -5.25
C GLN A 228 -20.10 25.69 -6.37
N ASP A 229 -19.38 26.78 -6.10
CA ASP A 229 -18.47 27.42 -7.04
C ASP A 229 -17.06 26.79 -7.06
N GLY A 230 -16.84 25.74 -6.27
CA GLY A 230 -15.56 25.04 -6.16
C GLY A 230 -14.55 25.68 -5.19
N SER A 231 -14.91 26.77 -4.51
CA SER A 231 -14.06 27.37 -3.48
C SER A 231 -14.01 26.50 -2.21
N PRO A 232 -12.85 26.41 -1.52
CA PRO A 232 -12.73 25.55 -0.33
C PRO A 232 -13.47 26.15 0.86
N ILE A 233 -14.30 25.33 1.53
CA ILE A 233 -15.00 25.68 2.76
C ILE A 233 -13.98 25.72 3.91
N ARG A 234 -13.47 26.91 4.21
CA ARG A 234 -12.33 27.11 5.11
C ARG A 234 -12.51 26.50 6.49
N SER A 235 -13.71 26.54 7.05
CA SER A 235 -14.03 25.95 8.36
C SER A 235 -13.93 24.43 8.35
N VAL A 236 -14.37 23.76 7.28
CA VAL A 236 -14.30 22.30 7.14
C VAL A 236 -12.85 21.84 6.99
N HIS A 237 -12.07 22.53 6.15
CA HIS A 237 -10.64 22.29 6.02
C HIS A 237 -9.91 22.50 7.35
N ALA A 238 -10.16 23.62 8.04
CA ALA A 238 -9.55 23.90 9.34
C ALA A 238 -9.86 22.81 10.38
N GLY A 239 -11.11 22.35 10.46
CA GLY A 239 -11.48 21.26 11.36
C GLY A 239 -10.78 19.93 11.05
N LEU A 240 -10.56 19.60 9.77
CA LEU A 240 -9.76 18.43 9.40
C LEU A 240 -8.31 18.59 9.85
N LEU A 241 -7.72 19.77 9.63
CA LEU A 241 -6.35 20.05 10.03
C LEU A 241 -6.18 19.99 11.56
N ASP A 242 -7.17 20.46 12.32
CA ASP A 242 -7.17 20.37 13.78
C ASP A 242 -7.28 18.92 14.26
N LEU A 243 -8.14 18.12 13.63
CA LEU A 243 -8.24 16.69 13.89
C LEU A 243 -6.91 15.97 13.62
N VAL A 244 -6.27 16.23 12.49
CA VAL A 244 -4.96 15.65 12.15
C VAL A 244 -3.87 16.10 13.12
N LYS A 245 -3.79 17.38 13.47
CA LYS A 245 -2.83 17.89 14.46
C LYS A 245 -3.04 17.28 15.84
N ARG A 246 -4.30 17.10 16.25
CA ARG A 246 -4.63 16.50 17.55
C ARG A 246 -4.14 15.06 17.65
N GLU A 247 -4.42 14.24 16.64
CA GLU A 247 -4.08 12.81 16.68
C GLU A 247 -2.62 12.53 16.30
N LEU A 248 -2.05 13.30 15.35
CA LEU A 248 -0.76 12.97 14.73
C LEU A 248 0.33 14.04 14.93
N GLY A 249 0.00 15.17 15.56
CA GLY A 249 0.85 16.35 15.73
C GLY A 249 2.29 16.08 16.18
N PRO A 250 2.53 15.23 17.20
CA PRO A 250 3.88 14.97 17.66
C PRO A 250 4.81 14.40 16.57
N HIS A 251 4.27 13.67 15.59
CA HIS A 251 5.03 13.05 14.50
C HIS A 251 5.07 13.88 13.21
N LEU A 252 4.28 14.95 13.08
CA LEU A 252 4.18 15.72 11.84
C LEU A 252 5.51 16.36 11.44
N ALA A 253 5.98 15.98 10.26
CA ALA A 253 7.11 16.57 9.55
C ALA A 253 6.63 17.81 8.80
N HIS A 254 7.01 19.00 9.26
CA HIS A 254 6.56 20.25 8.65
C HIS A 254 7.35 20.54 7.38
N ALA A 255 6.67 20.65 6.23
CA ALA A 255 7.33 20.85 4.94
C ALA A 255 8.26 22.07 4.92
N GLN A 256 7.82 23.21 5.46
CA GLN A 256 8.63 24.44 5.54
C GLN A 256 9.94 24.28 6.31
N GLN A 257 10.01 23.39 7.30
CA GLN A 257 11.22 23.17 8.12
C GLN A 257 12.21 22.22 7.46
N LEU A 258 11.75 21.40 6.51
CA LEU A 258 12.54 20.32 5.90
C LEU A 258 12.99 20.64 4.47
N GLY A 259 12.85 21.90 4.05
CA GLY A 259 13.53 22.46 2.88
C GLY A 259 13.13 21.79 1.56
N THR A 260 11.84 21.62 1.32
CA THR A 260 11.31 21.09 0.05
C THR A 260 11.03 22.22 -0.92
N GLY A 261 11.46 22.07 -2.17
CA GLY A 261 11.17 23.03 -3.23
C GLY A 261 10.92 22.35 -4.58
N PRO A 262 10.46 23.11 -5.58
CA PRO A 262 10.25 22.60 -6.93
C PRO A 262 11.49 21.87 -7.45
N GLY A 263 11.29 20.65 -7.97
CA GLY A 263 12.37 19.83 -8.54
C GLY A 263 13.34 19.21 -7.53
N THR A 264 13.18 19.48 -6.22
CA THR A 264 13.96 18.80 -5.19
C THR A 264 13.53 17.35 -5.02
N ARG A 265 14.38 16.51 -4.43
CA ARG A 265 14.06 15.13 -4.06
C ARG A 265 13.62 14.99 -2.60
N GLY A 266 13.36 16.11 -1.92
CA GLY A 266 12.98 16.19 -0.51
C GLY A 266 14.13 15.92 0.46
N PRO A 267 13.85 15.91 1.78
CA PRO A 267 14.82 15.60 2.83
C PRO A 267 15.28 14.14 2.77
N THR A 268 16.37 13.81 3.47
CA THR A 268 16.75 12.41 3.70
C THR A 268 15.91 11.78 4.80
N LEU A 269 15.81 10.45 4.80
CA LEU A 269 15.24 9.72 5.93
C LEU A 269 15.97 10.06 7.23
N GLN A 270 17.30 10.18 7.20
CA GLN A 270 18.08 10.56 8.37
C GLN A 270 17.64 11.92 8.93
N SER A 271 17.36 12.91 8.09
CA SER A 271 16.88 14.22 8.54
C SER A 271 15.53 14.14 9.24
N LEU A 272 14.61 13.31 8.75
CA LEU A 272 13.30 13.07 9.38
C LEU A 272 13.45 12.40 10.74
N ILE A 273 14.25 11.34 10.81
CA ILE A 273 14.54 10.61 12.07
C ILE A 273 15.23 11.51 13.09
N ASN A 274 16.26 12.28 12.68
CA ASN A 274 16.97 13.21 13.56
C ASN A 274 16.06 14.30 14.13
N ALA A 275 15.07 14.75 13.35
CA ALA A 275 14.08 15.72 13.80
C ALA A 275 12.98 15.08 14.67
N ASN A 276 13.01 13.76 14.87
CA ASN A 276 11.93 12.96 15.45
C ASN A 276 10.56 13.25 14.80
N LYS A 277 10.56 13.49 13.48
CA LYS A 277 9.36 13.76 12.69
C LYS A 277 9.20 12.68 11.63
N ARG A 278 8.12 11.93 11.72
CA ARG A 278 7.95 10.64 11.04
C ARG A 278 6.61 10.49 10.31
N LEU A 279 5.85 11.57 10.18
CA LEU A 279 4.64 11.61 9.38
C LEU A 279 4.67 12.80 8.42
N LEU A 280 4.66 12.54 7.13
CA LEU A 280 4.41 13.55 6.11
C LEU A 280 2.90 13.54 5.80
N PHE A 281 2.30 14.73 5.74
CA PHE A 281 0.89 14.88 5.38
C PHE A 281 0.76 15.73 4.12
N SER A 282 0.57 15.05 2.98
CA SER A 282 0.26 15.67 1.70
C SER A 282 -1.21 16.05 1.63
N TYR A 283 -1.47 17.21 1.02
CA TYR A 283 -2.81 17.78 0.95
C TYR A 283 -3.07 18.32 -0.46
N VAL A 284 -4.17 17.90 -1.08
CA VAL A 284 -4.45 18.21 -2.50
C VAL A 284 -4.79 19.69 -2.74
N ASP A 285 -5.43 20.36 -1.79
CA ASP A 285 -5.91 21.72 -1.98
C ASP A 285 -4.79 22.77 -1.87
N HIS A 286 -4.46 23.41 -2.99
CA HIS A 286 -3.34 24.35 -3.08
C HIS A 286 -3.56 25.63 -2.24
N ALA A 287 -4.80 26.14 -2.17
CA ALA A 287 -5.09 27.35 -1.40
C ALA A 287 -4.90 27.08 0.10
N VAL A 288 -5.38 25.94 0.57
CA VAL A 288 -5.20 25.50 1.96
C VAL A 288 -3.73 25.23 2.29
N VAL A 289 -2.97 24.58 1.40
CA VAL A 289 -1.53 24.35 1.56
C VAL A 289 -0.76 25.67 1.66
N THR A 290 -1.09 26.65 0.82
CA THR A 290 -0.41 27.96 0.82
C THR A 290 -0.56 28.70 2.15
N GLU A 291 -1.74 28.56 2.79
CA GLU A 291 -2.04 29.15 4.10
C GLU A 291 -1.49 28.32 5.27
N ASN A 292 -1.19 27.04 5.05
CA ASN A 292 -0.75 26.08 6.06
C ASN A 292 0.59 25.47 5.69
N ARG A 293 1.67 26.24 5.82
CA ARG A 293 3.03 25.88 5.37
C ARG A 293 3.66 24.62 6.01
N TRP A 294 3.02 24.03 7.00
CA TRP A 294 3.43 22.74 7.56
C TRP A 294 2.97 21.55 6.68
N LEU A 295 1.92 21.74 5.87
CA LEU A 295 1.42 20.74 4.93
C LEU A 295 2.42 20.50 3.80
N TRP A 296 2.49 19.25 3.36
CA TRP A 296 3.22 18.91 2.15
C TRP A 296 2.33 19.21 0.93
N PRO A 297 2.92 19.69 -0.17
CA PRO A 297 2.17 19.98 -1.37
C PRO A 297 1.53 18.70 -1.94
N ILE A 298 0.59 18.92 -2.85
CA ILE A 298 -0.09 17.86 -3.60
C ILE A 298 0.91 16.83 -4.11
N LEU A 299 0.62 15.57 -3.80
CA LEU A 299 1.37 14.42 -4.29
C LEU A 299 0.74 13.95 -5.60
N PRO A 300 1.42 14.07 -6.75
CA PRO A 300 0.86 13.66 -8.03
C PRO A 300 0.50 12.17 -8.06
N HIS A 301 -0.76 11.88 -8.41
CA HIS A 301 -1.21 10.53 -8.76
C HIS A 301 -1.04 10.33 -10.25
N LEU A 302 -0.22 9.35 -10.64
CA LEU A 302 -0.15 8.86 -12.01
C LEU A 302 -1.31 7.89 -12.21
N TRP A 303 -2.46 8.42 -12.63
CA TRP A 303 -3.70 7.68 -12.75
C TRP A 303 -4.15 7.60 -14.21
N ALA A 304 -4.15 6.38 -14.76
CA ALA A 304 -4.53 6.12 -16.15
C ALA A 304 -6.05 6.26 -16.42
N ASN A 305 -6.87 6.24 -15.36
CA ASN A 305 -8.34 6.31 -15.44
C ASN A 305 -8.94 5.37 -16.52
N THR A 306 -8.61 4.08 -16.43
CA THR A 306 -9.00 3.08 -17.43
C THR A 306 -9.39 1.77 -16.78
N ASN A 307 -10.36 1.04 -17.37
CA ASN A 307 -10.70 -0.32 -16.97
C ASN A 307 -9.80 -1.38 -17.65
N SER A 308 -8.91 -0.97 -18.57
CA SER A 308 -8.02 -1.87 -19.32
C SER A 308 -6.65 -2.01 -18.65
N PRO A 309 -6.24 -3.23 -18.24
CA PRO A 309 -4.89 -3.47 -17.73
C PRO A 309 -3.79 -3.08 -18.73
N THR A 310 -4.02 -3.28 -20.03
CA THR A 310 -3.05 -2.93 -21.07
C THR A 310 -2.80 -1.42 -21.10
N LEU A 311 -3.87 -0.63 -21.22
CA LEU A 311 -3.76 0.84 -21.26
C LEU A 311 -3.20 1.40 -19.95
N LEU A 312 -3.53 0.78 -18.81
CA LEU A 312 -2.94 1.12 -17.51
C LEU A 312 -1.41 0.98 -17.54
N PHE A 313 -0.89 -0.14 -18.05
CA PHE A 313 0.55 -0.35 -18.06
C PHE A 313 1.28 0.46 -19.13
N GLU A 314 0.67 0.68 -20.29
CA GLU A 314 1.22 1.60 -21.31
C GLU A 314 1.41 3.01 -20.72
N TYR A 315 0.36 3.54 -20.06
CA TYR A 315 0.46 4.84 -19.39
C TYR A 315 1.52 4.86 -18.28
N LEU A 316 1.55 3.86 -17.39
CA LEU A 316 2.49 3.84 -16.27
C LEU A 316 3.94 3.63 -16.71
N ASP A 317 4.18 2.84 -17.77
CA ASP A 317 5.51 2.65 -18.36
C ASP A 317 6.10 3.99 -18.85
N ASP A 318 5.28 4.91 -19.35
CA ASP A 318 5.69 6.25 -19.81
C ASP A 318 5.74 7.28 -18.67
N ALA A 319 4.77 7.25 -17.76
CA ALA A 319 4.60 8.26 -16.72
C ALA A 319 5.63 8.15 -15.59
N ILE A 320 6.01 6.93 -15.19
CA ILE A 320 6.93 6.69 -14.07
C ILE A 320 8.35 7.23 -14.36
N PRO A 321 8.99 6.95 -15.51
CA PRO A 321 10.32 7.49 -15.82
C PRO A 321 10.36 9.01 -15.93
N SER A 322 9.22 9.62 -16.29
CA SER A 322 9.07 11.06 -16.49
C SER A 322 8.70 11.83 -15.21
N SER A 323 8.61 11.14 -14.06
CA SER A 323 8.11 11.70 -12.79
C SER A 323 9.17 11.76 -11.67
N PRO A 324 9.05 12.70 -10.71
CA PRO A 324 8.16 13.85 -10.76
C PRO A 324 8.63 14.83 -11.84
N GLN A 325 7.73 15.67 -12.34
CA GLN A 325 8.07 16.70 -13.31
C GLN A 325 9.08 17.70 -12.71
N PRO A 326 9.97 18.33 -13.50
CA PRO A 326 10.99 19.25 -12.98
C PRO A 326 10.45 20.41 -12.12
N HIS A 327 9.20 20.83 -12.37
CA HIS A 327 8.52 21.90 -11.64
C HIS A 327 7.52 21.38 -10.59
N ALA A 328 7.45 20.07 -10.36
CA ALA A 328 6.58 19.51 -9.35
C ALA A 328 6.95 20.03 -7.96
N LEU A 329 5.95 20.50 -7.22
CA LEU A 329 6.11 20.99 -5.86
C LEU A 329 6.44 19.85 -4.89
N SER A 330 5.85 18.67 -5.12
CA SER A 330 6.14 17.47 -4.33
C SER A 330 7.33 16.71 -4.93
N PRO A 331 8.28 16.26 -4.08
CA PRO A 331 9.37 15.38 -4.50
C PRO A 331 8.91 13.93 -4.73
N LEU A 332 7.65 13.62 -4.37
CA LEU A 332 7.06 12.30 -4.42
C LEU A 332 6.03 12.22 -5.53
N PHE A 333 5.74 11.01 -6.00
CA PHE A 333 4.61 10.72 -6.88
C PHE A 333 4.17 9.27 -6.65
N SER A 334 2.88 9.01 -6.84
CA SER A 334 2.28 7.68 -6.67
C SER A 334 1.82 7.14 -8.01
N ALA A 335 2.39 6.01 -8.42
CA ALA A 335 1.86 5.21 -9.50
C ALA A 335 0.59 4.50 -9.02
N MET A 336 -0.55 4.91 -9.56
CA MET A 336 -1.86 4.36 -9.21
C MET A 336 -2.10 3.11 -10.04
N ALA A 337 -1.59 1.98 -9.54
CA ALA A 337 -1.58 0.70 -10.25
C ALA A 337 -2.86 -0.11 -10.01
N GLN A 338 -3.99 0.51 -10.31
CA GLN A 338 -5.32 -0.09 -10.29
C GLN A 338 -6.08 0.30 -11.56
N THR A 339 -6.96 -0.58 -12.05
CA THR A 339 -7.93 -0.21 -13.09
C THR A 339 -9.16 0.41 -12.45
N THR A 340 -9.81 1.32 -13.17
CA THR A 340 -11.01 2.03 -12.72
C THR A 340 -12.22 1.46 -13.47
N PRO A 341 -13.17 0.77 -12.80
CA PRO A 341 -14.40 0.33 -13.42
C PRO A 341 -15.17 1.49 -14.05
N THR A 342 -15.79 1.27 -15.21
CA THR A 342 -16.68 2.27 -15.80
C THR A 342 -18.02 2.30 -15.06
N VAL A 343 -18.80 3.37 -15.26
CA VAL A 343 -20.18 3.47 -14.74
C VAL A 343 -21.02 2.26 -15.18
N LEU A 344 -20.85 1.82 -16.44
CA LEU A 344 -21.57 0.66 -16.98
C LEU A 344 -21.13 -0.66 -16.33
N ASP A 345 -19.84 -0.83 -16.02
CA ASP A 345 -19.33 -2.01 -15.32
C ASP A 345 -19.97 -2.14 -13.94
N ILE A 346 -20.14 -1.02 -13.25
CA ILE A 346 -20.78 -0.94 -11.93
C ILE A 346 -22.28 -1.24 -12.06
N LEU A 347 -22.99 -0.56 -12.97
CA LEU A 347 -24.44 -0.72 -13.14
C LEU A 347 -24.85 -2.14 -13.57
N LEU A 348 -24.02 -2.81 -14.38
CA LEU A 348 -24.27 -4.16 -14.87
C LEU A 348 -23.56 -5.25 -14.05
N LEU A 349 -22.91 -4.89 -12.95
CA LEU A 349 -22.15 -5.81 -12.07
C LEU A 349 -21.13 -6.67 -12.83
N ARG A 350 -20.47 -6.07 -13.82
CA ARG A 350 -19.44 -6.74 -14.62
C ARG A 350 -18.11 -6.69 -13.89
N GLY A 351 -17.80 -7.78 -13.18
CA GLY A 351 -16.54 -7.94 -12.47
C GLY A 351 -16.56 -7.40 -11.04
N SER A 352 -15.38 -7.08 -10.52
CA SER A 352 -15.17 -6.47 -9.19
C SER A 352 -13.79 -5.82 -9.13
N LEU A 353 -13.57 -4.90 -8.19
CA LEU A 353 -12.25 -4.36 -7.88
C LEU A 353 -11.25 -5.45 -7.51
N ARG A 354 -11.72 -6.54 -6.86
CA ARG A 354 -10.87 -7.70 -6.58
C ARG A 354 -10.36 -8.37 -7.85
N ALA A 355 -11.26 -8.71 -8.76
CA ALA A 355 -10.90 -9.37 -10.01
C ALA A 355 -9.98 -8.48 -10.86
N ASN A 356 -10.25 -7.17 -10.86
CA ASN A 356 -9.41 -6.17 -11.50
C ASN A 356 -8.00 -6.14 -10.91
N ALA A 357 -7.90 -6.07 -9.58
CA ALA A 357 -6.62 -6.08 -8.88
C ALA A 357 -5.83 -7.37 -9.17
N GLU A 358 -6.48 -8.54 -9.23
CA GLU A 358 -5.81 -9.79 -9.58
C GLU A 358 -5.21 -9.81 -11.00
N ALA A 359 -5.86 -9.15 -11.96
CA ALA A 359 -5.35 -9.00 -13.32
C ALA A 359 -4.09 -8.11 -13.38
N VAL A 360 -4.00 -7.13 -12.48
CA VAL A 360 -2.97 -6.08 -12.46
C VAL A 360 -1.79 -6.41 -11.53
N ASN A 361 -2.06 -6.88 -10.31
CA ASN A 361 -1.09 -7.06 -9.22
C ASN A 361 0.13 -7.93 -9.58
N LYS A 362 -0.07 -8.99 -10.38
CA LYS A 362 1.05 -9.82 -10.85
C LYS A 362 1.99 -9.04 -11.77
N VAL A 363 1.42 -8.22 -12.66
CA VAL A 363 2.17 -7.48 -13.67
C VAL A 363 2.87 -6.30 -13.00
N VAL A 364 2.23 -5.66 -12.03
CA VAL A 364 2.85 -4.65 -11.15
C VAL A 364 4.11 -5.19 -10.50
N THR A 365 4.06 -6.39 -9.92
CA THR A 365 5.23 -7.02 -9.30
C THR A 365 6.37 -7.18 -10.32
N SER A 366 6.06 -7.71 -11.51
CA SER A 366 7.05 -7.89 -12.59
C SER A 366 7.62 -6.56 -13.07
N ARG A 367 6.78 -5.55 -13.30
CA ARG A 367 7.18 -4.23 -13.77
C ARG A 367 8.03 -3.48 -12.76
N LEU A 368 7.68 -3.54 -11.47
CA LEU A 368 8.48 -2.96 -10.39
C LEU A 368 9.88 -3.58 -10.31
N ASN A 369 9.98 -4.91 -10.44
CA ASN A 369 11.28 -5.58 -10.39
C ASN A 369 12.16 -5.28 -11.61
N ASN A 370 11.56 -4.90 -12.75
CA ASN A 370 12.23 -4.70 -14.02
C ASN A 370 12.13 -3.23 -14.50
N GLN A 371 11.11 -2.89 -15.30
CA GLN A 371 10.97 -1.61 -15.99
C GLN A 371 10.96 -0.39 -15.07
N TRP A 372 10.23 -0.46 -13.95
CA TRP A 372 10.05 0.68 -13.04
C TRP A 372 11.14 0.79 -11.97
N ARG A 373 12.01 -0.22 -11.84
CA ARG A 373 13.03 -0.37 -10.78
C ARG A 373 13.82 0.92 -10.51
N ARG A 374 14.20 1.64 -11.57
CA ARG A 374 15.08 2.81 -11.48
C ARG A 374 14.36 4.10 -11.12
N HIS A 375 13.08 4.23 -11.49
CA HIS A 375 12.37 5.50 -11.45
C HIS A 375 11.19 5.51 -10.47
N ALA A 376 10.64 4.35 -10.11
CA ALA A 376 9.52 4.26 -9.17
C ALA A 376 9.81 5.00 -7.86
N ASN A 377 8.80 5.74 -7.36
CA ASN A 377 8.79 6.30 -6.03
C ASN A 377 7.74 5.61 -5.16
N ILE A 378 6.45 5.92 -5.29
CA ILE A 378 5.38 5.19 -4.60
C ILE A 378 4.65 4.30 -5.61
N ILE A 379 4.39 3.04 -5.25
CA ILE A 379 3.54 2.12 -6.03
C ILE A 379 2.30 1.79 -5.19
N SER A 380 1.16 2.33 -5.58
CA SER A 380 -0.12 2.14 -4.88
C SER A 380 -0.97 1.09 -5.58
N THR A 381 -1.47 0.12 -4.82
CA THR A 381 -2.25 -1.00 -5.36
C THR A 381 -3.52 -1.24 -4.55
N ASP A 382 -4.51 -1.84 -5.19
CA ASP A 382 -5.64 -2.47 -4.52
C ASP A 382 -5.23 -3.87 -4.02
N PHE A 383 -5.66 -4.18 -2.80
CA PHE A 383 -5.45 -5.47 -2.14
C PHE A 383 -3.97 -5.87 -2.13
N PHE A 384 -3.15 -5.11 -1.42
CA PHE A 384 -1.69 -5.18 -1.47
C PHE A 384 -1.09 -6.58 -1.24
N LEU A 385 -1.77 -7.48 -0.52
CA LEU A 385 -1.34 -8.87 -0.34
C LEU A 385 -1.40 -9.71 -1.63
N GLY A 386 -2.01 -9.18 -2.69
CA GLY A 386 -2.06 -9.79 -4.03
C GLY A 386 -0.80 -9.59 -4.87
N ASN A 387 0.19 -8.81 -4.40
CA ASN A 387 1.45 -8.52 -5.09
C ASN A 387 2.65 -8.63 -4.12
N ASP A 388 3.88 -8.40 -4.64
CA ASP A 388 5.12 -8.39 -3.85
C ASP A 388 5.74 -6.98 -3.74
N VAL A 389 4.90 -5.94 -3.85
CA VAL A 389 5.39 -4.55 -3.89
C VAL A 389 6.14 -4.19 -2.61
N ILE A 390 5.76 -4.74 -1.45
CA ILE A 390 6.42 -4.48 -0.16
C ILE A 390 7.87 -4.99 -0.17
N ASP A 391 8.09 -6.29 -0.37
CA ASP A 391 9.42 -6.89 -0.38
C ASP A 391 10.32 -6.26 -1.45
N LEU A 392 9.77 -6.02 -2.65
CA LEU A 392 10.51 -5.36 -3.72
C LEU A 392 10.87 -3.92 -3.34
N SER A 393 9.94 -3.13 -2.79
CA SER A 393 10.22 -1.74 -2.39
C SER A 393 11.36 -1.64 -1.36
N ILE A 394 11.39 -2.56 -0.40
CA ILE A 394 12.45 -2.66 0.62
C ILE A 394 13.80 -3.00 -0.03
N ALA A 395 13.82 -4.02 -0.90
CA ALA A 395 15.03 -4.43 -1.61
C ALA A 395 15.56 -3.32 -2.53
N LEU A 396 14.68 -2.64 -3.26
CA LEU A 396 15.02 -1.54 -4.17
C LEU A 396 15.54 -0.31 -3.43
N SER A 397 14.89 0.06 -2.32
CA SER A 397 15.39 1.15 -1.47
C SER A 397 16.79 0.82 -0.94
N SER A 398 17.01 -0.41 -0.47
CA SER A 398 18.34 -0.84 -0.01
C SER A 398 19.39 -0.81 -1.12
N GLU A 399 19.06 -1.26 -2.34
CA GLU A 399 19.95 -1.20 -3.50
C GLU A 399 20.31 0.24 -3.87
N ARG A 400 19.32 1.14 -3.91
CA ARG A 400 19.55 2.56 -4.20
C ARG A 400 20.43 3.20 -3.14
N GLY A 401 20.21 2.87 -1.87
CA GLY A 401 21.00 3.36 -0.76
C GLY A 401 22.46 2.91 -0.80
N ALA A 402 22.72 1.66 -1.21
CA ALA A 402 24.08 1.13 -1.37
C ALA A 402 24.88 1.75 -2.51
N ARG A 403 24.25 2.57 -3.37
CA ARG A 403 24.90 3.32 -4.46
C ARG A 403 25.27 4.76 -4.08
N LEU A 404 24.84 5.23 -2.91
CA LEU A 404 25.24 6.52 -2.34
C LEU A 404 26.56 6.37 -1.59
#